data_AF-A0A1I1F237-F1
#
_entry.id   AF-A0A1I1F237-F1
#
_cell.length_a   1.000
_cell.length_b   1.000
_cell.length_c   1.000
_cell.angle_alpha   90.00
_cell.angle_beta   90.00
_cell.angle_gamma   90.00
#
_symmetry.space_group_name_H-M   'P 1'
#
loop_
_entity.id
_entity.type
_entity.pdbx_description
1 polymer ?
#
loop_
_entity_poly.entity_id
_entity_poly.type
_entity_poly.pdbx_seq_one_letter_code
_entity_poly.pdbx_strand_id
1 'polypeptide(L)'
;MKSLRPRIRLFAATTLVLLCAGCGSNGSDTHQRNETSSASCAAPYLNDHPPGGPFHGPVPTVRPGGTITIYGHGYTSTCNDTGGIREQLKPLPPVHLTLALPGGELHALGDFSPSGKDMGFSIVVNVPAAAPTGTATVRDDRESPATFEFEVGP
;
A
#
# COMPACT_ATOMS: atom_id res chain seq x y z
N MET A 1 24.88 -23.23 79.39
CA MET A 1 24.22 -24.45 79.90
C MET A 1 22.81 -24.54 79.32
N LYS A 2 22.42 -25.72 78.81
CA LYS A 2 21.07 -26.14 78.33
C LYS A 2 20.58 -25.41 77.07
N SER A 3 20.76 -25.89 75.83
CA SER A 3 20.33 -27.17 75.22
C SER A 3 18.90 -27.58 75.58
N LEU A 4 17.98 -27.36 74.63
CA LEU A 4 16.69 -28.05 74.50
C LEU A 4 16.17 -27.83 73.06
N ARG A 5 16.43 -28.79 72.17
CA ARG A 5 15.51 -29.11 71.06
C ARG A 5 14.47 -30.09 71.62
N PRO A 6 13.20 -30.02 71.19
CA PRO A 6 12.64 -31.27 70.66
C PRO A 6 11.56 -31.14 69.57
N ARG A 7 11.50 -32.23 68.78
CA ARG A 7 10.30 -32.93 68.24
C ARG A 7 9.58 -32.36 67.02
N ILE A 8 10.07 -32.84 65.88
CA ILE A 8 9.35 -33.60 64.83
C ILE A 8 7.85 -33.82 65.12
N ARG A 9 7.00 -33.33 64.22
CA ARG A 9 5.77 -34.03 63.80
C ARG A 9 5.64 -33.97 62.28
N LEU A 10 5.80 -35.14 61.68
CA LEU A 10 5.42 -35.47 60.31
C LEU A 10 3.89 -35.60 60.29
N PHE A 11 3.20 -34.84 59.46
CA PHE A 11 1.86 -35.21 58.98
C PHE A 11 1.91 -35.14 57.46
N ALA A 12 1.73 -36.32 56.87
CA ALA A 12 1.56 -36.54 55.45
C ALA A 12 0.09 -36.32 55.06
N ALA A 13 -0.12 -36.21 53.74
CA ALA A 13 -1.38 -36.10 53.01
C ALA A 13 -1.99 -34.69 53.05
N THR A 14 -2.35 -34.06 51.93
CA THR A 14 -3.10 -34.63 50.82
C THR A 14 -2.91 -33.75 49.58
N THR A 15 -2.68 -34.40 48.46
CA THR A 15 -2.58 -33.83 47.11
C THR A 15 -3.85 -33.04 46.76
N LEU A 16 -3.72 -31.75 46.45
CA LEU A 16 -4.71 -31.02 45.66
C LEU A 16 -3.99 -30.37 44.47
N VAL A 17 -4.18 -30.96 43.31
CA VAL A 17 -3.76 -30.43 42.01
C VAL A 17 -4.64 -29.22 41.72
N LEU A 18 -4.08 -28.02 41.84
CA LEU A 18 -4.64 -26.80 41.24
C LEU A 18 -3.75 -26.42 40.04
N LEU A 19 -4.27 -26.69 38.84
CA LEU A 19 -3.80 -26.07 37.61
C LEU A 19 -4.12 -24.57 37.68
N CYS A 20 -3.11 -23.75 37.98
CA CYS A 20 -3.13 -22.33 37.63
C CYS A 20 -2.29 -22.14 36.38
N ALA A 21 -2.96 -21.67 35.33
CA ALA A 21 -2.43 -21.39 34.02
C ALA A 21 -1.25 -20.40 34.07
N GLY A 22 -0.22 -20.72 33.29
CA GLY A 22 0.80 -19.86 32.71
C GLY A 22 1.17 -18.55 33.42
N CYS A 23 2.25 -18.58 34.20
CA CYS A 23 3.18 -17.45 34.24
C CYS A 23 3.95 -17.41 32.90
N GLY A 24 3.34 -16.81 31.88
CA GLY A 24 4.03 -16.41 30.67
C GLY A 24 4.76 -15.08 30.89
N SER A 25 5.89 -15.10 31.61
CA SER A 25 6.81 -13.96 31.66
C SER A 25 7.89 -14.14 30.60
N ASN A 26 7.52 -13.98 29.33
CA ASN A 26 8.46 -13.59 28.30
C ASN A 26 8.14 -12.13 27.94
N GLY A 27 8.83 -11.22 28.64
CA GLY A 27 8.99 -9.86 28.20
C GLY A 27 9.74 -9.87 26.87
N SER A 28 9.00 -9.76 25.79
CA SER A 28 9.49 -9.19 24.54
C SER A 28 8.98 -7.77 24.48
N ASP A 29 9.74 -6.88 25.12
CA ASP A 29 9.94 -5.50 24.69
C ASP A 29 10.49 -5.53 23.25
N THR A 30 9.65 -5.90 22.30
CA THR A 30 9.84 -5.39 20.94
C THR A 30 9.19 -4.03 20.96
N HIS A 31 10.05 -3.04 21.21
CA HIS A 31 9.92 -1.69 20.70
C HIS A 31 8.82 -1.62 19.66
N GLN A 32 7.72 -1.01 20.08
CA GLN A 32 6.91 -0.10 19.31
C GLN A 32 7.86 0.68 18.38
N ARG A 33 8.17 0.09 17.23
CA ARG A 33 8.56 0.86 16.07
C ARG A 33 7.32 1.66 15.78
N ASN A 34 7.30 2.85 16.36
CA ASN A 34 6.73 4.03 15.76
C ASN A 34 7.19 4.00 14.30
N GLU A 35 6.48 3.25 13.47
CA GLU A 35 6.34 3.57 12.07
C GLU A 35 5.46 4.82 12.04
N THR A 36 6.02 5.92 12.53
CA THR A 36 5.97 7.18 11.80
C THR A 36 6.58 6.88 10.45
N SER A 37 5.81 6.18 9.62
CA SER A 37 5.95 6.27 8.17
C SER A 37 5.62 7.72 7.89
N SER A 38 6.67 8.54 7.98
CA SER A 38 6.69 9.86 7.41
C SER A 38 6.51 9.62 5.92
N ALA A 39 5.25 9.55 5.47
CA ALA A 39 4.98 9.50 4.06
C ALA A 39 5.16 10.94 3.60
N SER A 40 6.21 11.16 2.80
CA SER A 40 6.29 12.36 1.98
C SER A 40 4.90 12.62 1.37
N CYS A 41 4.50 13.89 1.18
CA CYS A 41 3.37 14.23 0.31
C CYS A 41 3.62 13.57 -1.06
N ALA A 42 3.20 12.32 -1.21
CA ALA A 42 3.39 11.58 -2.43
C ALA A 42 2.37 12.18 -3.38
N ALA A 43 2.85 13.04 -4.28
CA ALA A 43 2.02 13.53 -5.35
C ALA A 43 1.42 12.33 -6.09
N PRO A 44 0.16 12.41 -6.54
CA PRO A 44 -0.44 11.35 -7.33
C PRO A 44 0.47 10.97 -8.50
N TYR A 45 0.68 9.68 -8.71
CA TYR A 45 1.44 9.17 -9.85
C TYR A 45 0.79 7.92 -10.44
N LEU A 46 1.05 7.71 -11.72
CA LEU A 46 0.61 6.55 -12.49
C LEU A 46 1.82 5.67 -12.80
N ASN A 47 1.66 4.34 -12.73
CA ASN A 47 2.68 3.38 -13.17
C ASN A 47 2.05 2.05 -13.62
N ASP A 48 2.86 1.10 -14.08
CA ASP A 48 2.46 -0.25 -14.49
C ASP A 48 2.66 -1.32 -13.40
N HIS A 49 2.94 -0.89 -12.16
CA HIS A 49 3.23 -1.79 -11.05
C HIS A 49 2.25 -1.62 -9.88
N PRO A 50 1.78 -2.74 -9.29
CA PRO A 50 0.91 -2.66 -8.11
C PRO A 50 1.64 -2.05 -6.91
N PRO A 51 0.91 -1.63 -5.86
CA PRO A 51 1.52 -1.14 -4.63
C PRO A 51 2.56 -2.11 -4.06
N GLY A 52 3.76 -1.62 -3.75
CA GLY A 52 4.90 -2.42 -3.28
C GLY A 52 5.72 -3.11 -4.39
N GLY A 53 5.36 -2.91 -5.66
CA GLY A 53 6.18 -3.29 -6.80
C GLY A 53 7.45 -2.42 -6.93
N PRO A 54 8.36 -2.78 -7.85
CA PRO A 54 9.55 -1.98 -8.11
C PRO A 54 9.18 -0.61 -8.64
N PHE A 55 9.90 0.42 -8.17
CA PHE A 55 9.84 1.76 -8.73
C PHE A 55 10.90 1.88 -9.83
N HIS A 56 10.52 2.46 -10.98
CA HIS A 56 11.41 2.74 -12.12
C HIS A 56 11.86 1.50 -12.94
N GLY A 57 10.91 0.84 -13.58
CA GLY A 57 11.18 -0.12 -14.65
C GLY A 57 11.51 0.55 -16.00
N PRO A 58 11.93 -0.22 -17.01
CA PRO A 58 11.97 0.27 -18.39
C PRO A 58 10.56 0.67 -18.83
N VAL A 59 10.46 1.63 -19.76
CA VAL A 59 9.17 1.99 -20.38
C VAL A 59 8.57 0.73 -21.02
N PRO A 60 7.36 0.31 -20.62
CA PRO A 60 6.78 -0.92 -21.14
C PRO A 60 6.38 -0.76 -22.60
N THR A 61 6.41 -1.86 -23.35
CA THR A 61 5.95 -1.92 -24.74
C THR A 61 4.73 -2.81 -24.85
N VAL A 62 3.67 -2.33 -25.50
CA VAL A 62 2.39 -3.01 -25.70
C VAL A 62 2.13 -3.13 -27.20
N ARG A 63 1.73 -4.32 -27.66
CA ARG A 63 1.34 -4.52 -29.07
C ARG A 63 -0.01 -3.87 -29.36
N PRO A 64 -0.27 -3.39 -30.59
CA PRO A 64 -1.63 -3.06 -31.03
C PRO A 64 -2.58 -4.23 -30.76
N GLY A 65 -3.74 -3.96 -30.17
CA GLY A 65 -4.71 -4.98 -29.71
C GLY A 65 -4.37 -5.61 -28.36
N GLY A 66 -3.26 -5.23 -27.75
CA GLY A 66 -2.83 -5.67 -26.42
C GLY A 66 -3.44 -4.84 -25.28
N THR A 67 -3.02 -5.18 -24.07
CA THR A 67 -3.49 -4.54 -22.84
C THR A 67 -2.34 -4.24 -21.90
N ILE A 68 -2.48 -3.17 -21.11
CA ILE A 68 -1.60 -2.85 -19.98
C ILE A 68 -2.44 -2.47 -18.76
N THR A 69 -1.99 -2.89 -17.57
CA THR A 69 -2.63 -2.45 -16.32
C THR A 69 -1.88 -1.25 -15.78
N ILE A 70 -2.60 -0.18 -15.47
CA ILE A 70 -2.05 1.04 -14.89
C ILE A 70 -2.63 1.23 -13.49
N TYR A 71 -1.77 1.60 -12.54
CA TYR A 71 -2.11 1.85 -11.15
C TYR A 71 -1.91 3.33 -10.83
N GLY A 72 -2.90 3.92 -10.15
CA GLY A 72 -2.81 5.25 -9.56
C GLY A 72 -2.48 5.14 -8.08
N HIS A 73 -1.42 5.84 -7.66
CA HIS A 73 -0.90 5.82 -6.29
C HIS A 73 -0.84 7.22 -5.70
N GLY A 74 -1.01 7.33 -4.39
CA GLY A 74 -0.89 8.64 -3.71
C GLY A 74 -2.05 9.60 -4.02
N TYR A 75 -3.20 9.09 -4.47
CA TYR A 75 -4.40 9.89 -4.73
C TYR A 75 -5.14 10.20 -3.42
N THR A 76 -4.46 10.89 -2.51
CA THR A 76 -4.95 11.33 -1.20
C THR A 76 -4.99 12.85 -1.10
N SER A 77 -6.00 13.40 -0.42
CA SER A 77 -6.17 14.85 -0.21
C SER A 77 -5.38 15.40 0.98
N THR A 78 -4.66 14.55 1.71
CA THR A 78 -3.95 14.90 2.94
C THR A 78 -2.49 14.48 2.85
N CYS A 79 -1.59 15.38 3.21
CA CYS A 79 -0.20 15.04 3.54
C CYS A 79 -0.12 14.56 4.99
N ASN A 80 0.68 13.52 5.30
CA ASN A 80 0.85 13.06 6.67
C ASN A 80 2.20 13.50 7.29
N ASP A 81 2.89 14.45 6.66
CA ASP A 81 4.22 14.96 7.02
C ASP A 81 4.21 16.07 8.08
N THR A 82 3.04 16.63 8.41
CA THR A 82 2.88 17.60 9.50
C THR A 82 2.73 16.86 10.83
N GLY A 83 3.88 16.47 11.39
CA GLY A 83 4.03 15.77 12.67
C GLY A 83 3.26 16.41 13.83
N GLY A 84 1.99 16.06 13.96
CA GLY A 84 1.11 16.55 15.01
C GLY A 84 -0.38 16.51 14.70
N ILE A 85 -0.77 16.49 13.42
CA ILE A 85 -2.19 16.43 13.04
C ILE A 85 -2.47 15.05 12.45
N ARG A 86 -3.20 14.22 13.21
CA ARG A 86 -3.74 12.94 12.76
C ARG A 86 -4.90 13.17 11.79
N GLU A 87 -4.71 13.94 10.74
CA GLU A 87 -5.73 14.04 9.71
C GLU A 87 -5.90 12.64 9.10
N GLN A 88 -7.13 12.15 9.13
CA GLN A 88 -7.46 10.88 8.54
C GLN A 88 -7.17 10.98 7.04
N LEU A 89 -6.36 10.05 6.52
CA LEU A 89 -6.12 9.93 5.08
C LEU A 89 -7.47 9.82 4.36
N LYS A 90 -7.69 10.69 3.38
CA LYS A 90 -8.89 10.71 2.56
C LYS A 90 -8.50 10.58 1.10
N PRO A 91 -9.23 9.76 0.32
CA PRO A 91 -9.01 9.71 -1.11
C PRO A 91 -9.34 11.07 -1.73
N LEU A 92 -8.67 11.37 -2.84
CA LEU A 92 -9.08 12.46 -3.71
C LEU A 92 -10.46 12.17 -4.32
N PRO A 93 -11.17 13.19 -4.81
CA PRO A 93 -12.33 12.99 -5.67
C PRO A 93 -12.02 12.07 -6.86
N PRO A 94 -13.05 11.50 -7.50
CA PRO A 94 -12.86 10.71 -8.72
C PRO A 94 -12.03 11.48 -9.76
N VAL A 95 -11.18 10.74 -10.47
CA VAL A 95 -10.31 11.30 -11.50
C VAL A 95 -10.70 10.79 -12.87
N HIS A 96 -10.54 11.66 -13.86
CA HIS A 96 -10.82 11.36 -15.27
C HIS A 96 -9.51 10.99 -15.94
N LEU A 97 -9.45 9.79 -16.53
CA LEU A 97 -8.27 9.34 -17.24
C LEU A 97 -8.50 9.34 -18.75
N THR A 98 -7.50 9.83 -19.47
CA THR A 98 -7.46 9.87 -20.94
C THR A 98 -6.22 9.14 -21.44
N LEU A 99 -6.42 8.26 -22.41
CA LEU A 99 -5.36 7.65 -23.22
C LEU A 99 -5.13 8.52 -24.46
N ALA A 100 -3.90 8.96 -24.69
CA ALA A 100 -3.45 9.49 -25.97
C ALA A 100 -2.63 8.43 -26.70
N LEU A 101 -3.09 8.02 -27.87
CA LEU A 101 -2.38 7.09 -28.74
C LEU A 101 -1.32 7.80 -29.59
N PRO A 102 -0.36 7.04 -30.15
CA PRO A 102 0.55 7.58 -31.15
C PRO A 102 -0.25 8.10 -32.34
N GLY A 103 0.06 9.32 -32.80
CA GLY A 103 -0.74 10.03 -33.80
C GLY A 103 -1.81 10.98 -33.22
N GLY A 104 -1.97 11.02 -31.90
CA GLY A 104 -2.75 12.05 -31.20
C GLY A 104 -4.24 11.74 -31.02
N GLU A 105 -4.69 10.54 -31.40
CA GLU A 105 -6.06 10.10 -31.08
C GLU A 105 -6.22 9.98 -29.56
N LEU A 106 -7.34 10.50 -29.04
CA LEU A 106 -7.65 10.50 -27.62
C LEU A 106 -8.81 9.54 -27.33
N HIS A 107 -8.65 8.72 -26.29
CA HIS A 107 -9.69 7.84 -25.77
C HIS A 107 -9.95 8.14 -24.30
N ALA A 108 -11.20 8.44 -23.97
CA ALA A 108 -11.61 8.51 -22.57
C ALA A 108 -11.58 7.10 -21.97
N LEU A 109 -10.85 6.94 -20.87
CA LEU A 109 -10.80 5.69 -20.09
C LEU A 109 -11.90 5.68 -19.01
N GLY A 110 -12.37 6.86 -18.61
CA GLY A 110 -13.49 7.05 -17.69
C GLY A 110 -13.07 7.61 -16.33
N ASP A 111 -13.97 7.44 -15.37
CA ASP A 111 -13.88 8.02 -14.03
C ASP A 111 -13.44 6.95 -13.02
N PHE A 112 -12.44 7.27 -12.21
CA PHE A 112 -11.87 6.33 -11.26
C PHE A 112 -11.80 6.95 -9.87
N SER A 113 -12.47 6.32 -8.92
CA SER A 113 -12.49 6.73 -7.52
C SER A 113 -11.33 6.09 -6.76
N PRO A 114 -10.36 6.87 -6.25
CA PRO A 114 -9.32 6.34 -5.39
C PRO A 114 -9.93 5.73 -4.13
N SER A 115 -9.42 4.57 -3.71
CA SER A 115 -9.95 3.85 -2.55
C SER A 115 -8.93 2.90 -1.93
N GLY A 116 -9.34 2.21 -0.87
CA GLY A 116 -8.50 1.23 -0.17
C GLY A 116 -7.37 1.86 0.63
N LYS A 117 -6.50 1.00 1.18
CA LYS A 117 -5.40 1.43 2.06
C LYS A 117 -4.38 2.33 1.36
N ASP A 118 -4.18 2.13 0.06
CA ASP A 118 -3.18 2.83 -0.75
C ASP A 118 -3.76 4.11 -1.39
N MET A 119 -5.05 4.41 -1.13
CA MET A 119 -5.79 5.55 -1.67
C MET A 119 -5.56 5.68 -3.18
N GLY A 120 -5.77 4.57 -3.88
CA GLY A 120 -5.40 4.40 -5.28
C GLY A 120 -6.48 3.68 -6.08
N PHE A 121 -6.15 3.36 -7.32
CA PHE A 121 -7.00 2.60 -8.23
C PHE A 121 -6.13 1.80 -9.21
N SER A 122 -6.76 0.89 -9.95
CA SER A 122 -6.11 0.19 -11.06
C SER A 122 -7.07 0.11 -12.24
N ILE A 123 -6.53 0.22 -13.45
CA ILE A 123 -7.29 0.16 -14.69
C ILE A 123 -6.62 -0.76 -15.69
N VAL A 124 -7.41 -1.41 -16.54
CA VAL A 124 -6.89 -2.12 -17.71
C VAL A 124 -7.11 -1.23 -18.93
N VAL A 125 -6.02 -0.84 -19.56
CA VAL A 125 -6.03 -0.05 -20.79
C VAL A 125 -5.92 -0.99 -21.97
N ASN A 126 -6.88 -0.90 -22.89
CA ASN A 126 -6.87 -1.65 -24.14
C ASN A 126 -6.28 -0.76 -25.23
N VAL A 127 -5.21 -1.21 -25.89
CA VAL A 127 -4.64 -0.52 -27.05
C VAL A 127 -5.39 -0.99 -28.29
N PRO A 128 -6.03 -0.10 -29.08
CA PRO A 128 -6.73 -0.52 -30.29
C PRO A 128 -5.81 -1.28 -31.25
N ALA A 129 -6.36 -2.27 -31.96
CA ALA A 129 -5.60 -3.06 -32.94
C ALA A 129 -5.07 -2.22 -34.12
N ALA A 130 -5.71 -1.07 -34.39
CA ALA A 130 -5.30 -0.12 -35.42
C ALA A 130 -4.35 0.99 -34.90
N ALA A 131 -3.96 0.94 -33.62
CA ALA A 131 -3.10 1.96 -33.04
C ALA A 131 -1.74 2.02 -33.77
N PRO A 132 -1.28 3.21 -34.19
CA PRO A 132 0.06 3.36 -34.75
C PRO A 132 1.14 3.01 -33.73
N THR A 133 2.33 2.65 -34.22
CA THR A 133 3.52 2.48 -33.38
C THR A 133 4.02 3.83 -32.86
N GLY A 134 4.50 3.85 -31.63
CA GLY A 134 5.15 4.99 -30.99
C GLY A 134 4.72 5.20 -29.55
N THR A 135 5.07 6.35 -28.98
CA THR A 135 4.76 6.67 -27.58
C THR A 135 3.28 7.00 -27.39
N ALA A 136 2.67 6.32 -26.42
CA ALA A 136 1.32 6.58 -25.92
C ALA A 136 1.41 7.08 -24.47
N THR A 137 0.39 7.83 -24.05
CA THR A 137 0.32 8.33 -22.67
C THR A 137 -1.04 8.08 -22.05
N VAL A 138 -1.05 7.80 -20.75
CA VAL A 138 -2.26 7.87 -19.93
C VAL A 138 -2.10 9.00 -18.95
N ARG A 139 -3.08 9.89 -18.94
CA ARG A 139 -3.05 11.11 -18.16
C ARG A 139 -4.31 11.26 -17.32
N ASP A 140 -4.12 11.76 -16.13
CA ASP A 140 -5.18 12.33 -15.30
C ASP A 140 -5.44 13.79 -15.70
N ASP A 141 -6.68 14.13 -16.06
CA ASP A 141 -7.01 15.43 -16.67
C ASP A 141 -7.13 16.62 -15.69
N ARG A 142 -6.59 16.49 -14.47
CA ARG A 142 -6.44 17.60 -13.52
C ARG A 142 -5.34 18.60 -13.95
N GLU A 143 -5.36 19.80 -13.36
CA GLU A 143 -4.41 20.89 -13.66
C GLU A 143 -2.93 20.50 -13.45
N SER A 144 -2.65 19.70 -12.42
CA SER A 144 -1.34 19.08 -12.19
C SER A 144 -1.46 17.57 -12.47
N PRO A 145 -1.31 17.15 -13.74
CA PRO A 145 -1.67 15.80 -14.15
C PRO A 145 -0.60 14.79 -13.73
N ALA A 146 -1.05 13.65 -13.20
CA ALA A 146 -0.23 12.45 -13.24
C ALA A 146 -0.23 11.91 -14.67
N THR A 147 0.95 11.57 -15.20
CA THR A 147 1.12 11.05 -16.56
C THR A 147 1.95 9.78 -16.52
N PHE A 148 1.54 8.77 -17.29
CA PHE A 148 2.28 7.56 -17.53
C PHE A 148 2.52 7.37 -19.02
N GLU A 149 3.73 6.99 -19.40
CA GLU A 149 4.12 6.78 -20.80
C GLU A 149 4.43 5.30 -21.04
N PHE A 150 4.04 4.81 -22.22
CA PHE A 150 4.39 3.47 -22.70
C PHE A 150 4.55 3.48 -24.22
N GLU A 151 5.23 2.48 -24.76
CA GLU A 151 5.39 2.33 -26.21
C GLU A 151 4.32 1.41 -26.79
N VAL A 152 3.73 1.80 -27.91
CA VAL A 152 2.96 0.91 -28.79
C VAL A 152 3.91 0.37 -29.84
N GLY A 153 4.12 -0.95 -29.89
CA GLY A 153 5.10 -1.54 -30.82
C GLY A 153 4.96 -3.05 -31.01
N PRO A 154 5.53 -3.59 -32.10
CA PRO A 154 5.40 -4.99 -32.51
C PRO A 154 6.23 -5.98 -31.68
#